data_AF-A0A8H6WTJ7-F1
#
_entry.id   AF-A0A8H6WTJ7-F1
#
_cell.length_a   1.000
_cell.length_b   1.000
_cell.length_c   1.000
_cell.angle_alpha   90.00
_cell.angle_beta   90.00
_cell.angle_gamma   90.00
#
_symmetry.space_group_name_H-M   'P 1'
#
loop_
_entity.id
_entity.type
_entity.pdbx_description
1 polymer ?
#
loop_
_entity_poly.entity_id
_entity_poly.type
_entity_poly.pdbx_seq_one_letter_code
_entity_poly.pdbx_strand_id
1 'polypeptide(L)'
;MSWITLAPRTLSTAVSSTFGALCITSALPFIGIPFPSQSWADYYADKNKWLAELSSGRLTPAQAGYAGALLRVGVGACCIYPPTREAALLLNGAVVCRGTVLAYRDERPMRPQWTMLSAIALCLVLGRL
;
A
#
# COMPACT_ATOMS: atom_id res chain seq x y z
N MET A 1 2.84 38.52 0.90
CA MET A 1 1.88 37.50 0.38
C MET A 1 2.61 36.17 0.21
N SER A 2 2.58 35.25 1.18
CA SER A 2 3.18 33.90 1.01
C SER A 2 2.60 32.80 1.91
N TRP A 3 1.75 33.14 2.89
CA TRP A 3 1.22 32.16 3.86
C TRP A 3 0.16 31.20 3.27
N ILE A 4 -0.55 31.62 2.22
CA ILE A 4 -1.67 30.85 1.64
C ILE A 4 -1.16 29.62 0.87
N THR A 5 0.07 29.65 0.33
CA THR A 5 0.69 28.54 -0.42
C THR A 5 1.54 27.60 0.42
N LEU A 6 1.80 27.92 1.69
CA LEU A 6 2.57 27.05 2.61
C LEU A 6 1.70 25.93 3.19
N ALA A 7 0.43 26.20 3.49
CA ALA A 7 -0.47 25.21 4.06
C ALA A 7 -0.75 24.00 3.14
N PRO A 8 -0.98 24.17 1.82
CA PRO A 8 -1.20 23.04 0.89
C PRO A 8 0.02 22.12 0.77
N ARG A 9 1.23 22.70 0.62
CA ARG A 9 2.48 21.92 0.53
C ARG A 9 2.79 21.16 1.82
N THR A 10 2.58 21.79 2.98
CA THR A 10 2.79 21.13 4.28
C THR A 10 1.80 19.99 4.49
N LEU A 11 0.53 20.19 4.13
CA LEU A 11 -0.50 19.16 4.23
C LEU A 11 -0.24 17.99 3.29
N SER A 12 0.08 18.27 2.02
CA SER A 12 0.45 17.25 1.02
C SER A 12 1.65 16.41 1.48
N THR A 13 2.66 17.07 2.05
CA THR A 13 3.84 16.40 2.61
C THR A 13 3.48 15.55 3.82
N ALA A 14 2.69 16.08 4.77
CA ALA A 14 2.27 15.33 5.94
C ALA A 14 1.48 14.07 5.54
N VAL A 15 0.45 14.22 4.70
CA VAL A 15 -0.42 13.10 4.28
C VAL A 15 0.38 12.03 3.55
N SER A 16 1.25 12.42 2.62
CA SER A 16 2.04 11.47 1.85
C SER A 16 3.12 10.78 2.69
N SER A 17 3.74 11.50 3.63
CA SER A 17 4.69 10.91 4.57
C SER A 17 4.02 9.96 5.56
N THR A 18 2.82 10.30 6.06
CA THR A 18 2.03 9.41 6.91
C THR A 18 1.62 8.16 6.14
N PHE A 19 1.13 8.30 4.90
CA PHE A 19 0.83 7.17 4.04
C PHE A 19 2.07 6.29 3.83
N GLY A 20 3.21 6.90 3.50
CA GLY A 20 4.46 6.16 3.30
C GLY A 20 4.95 5.43 4.56
N ALA A 21 4.85 6.07 5.73
CA ALA A 21 5.17 5.46 7.01
C ALA A 21 4.24 4.27 7.32
N LEU A 22 2.94 4.39 7.07
CA LEU A 22 1.98 3.29 7.23
C LEU A 22 2.26 2.13 6.28
N CYS A 23 2.67 2.41 5.03
CA CYS A 23 3.12 1.37 4.11
C CYS A 23 4.32 0.62 4.69
N ILE A 24 5.35 1.32 5.16
CA ILE A 24 6.55 0.71 5.74
C ILE A 24 6.21 -0.10 6.99
N THR A 25 5.45 0.47 7.94
CA THR A 25 5.14 -0.22 9.20
C THR A 25 4.23 -1.43 9.00
N SER A 26 3.37 -1.42 7.97
CA SER A 26 2.56 -2.59 7.61
C SER A 26 3.38 -3.79 7.09
N ALA A 27 4.67 -3.59 6.78
CA ALA A 27 5.59 -4.66 6.40
C ALA A 27 6.29 -5.32 7.61
N LEU A 28 6.23 -4.71 8.80
CA LEU A 28 6.89 -5.22 10.01
C LEU A 28 6.53 -6.68 10.35
N PRO A 29 5.29 -7.15 10.14
CA PRO A 29 4.98 -8.54 10.45
C PRO A 29 5.71 -9.58 9.62
N PHE A 30 6.20 -9.21 8.46
CA PHE A 30 6.97 -10.09 7.58
C PHE A 30 8.43 -10.24 8.02
N ILE A 31 8.90 -9.44 8.99
CA ILE A 31 10.23 -9.57 9.61
C ILE A 31 10.16 -10.06 11.07
N GLY A 32 9.02 -10.59 11.50
CA GLY A 32 8.87 -11.22 12.82
C GLY A 32 8.19 -10.35 13.89
N ILE A 33 7.70 -9.15 13.55
CA ILE A 33 6.87 -8.37 14.48
C ILE A 33 5.44 -8.95 14.51
N PRO A 34 4.81 -9.15 15.67
CA PRO A 34 3.46 -9.73 15.69
C PRO A 34 2.43 -8.89 14.93
N PHE A 35 1.47 -9.57 14.28
CA PHE A 35 0.26 -8.90 13.80
C PHE A 35 -0.55 -8.36 14.99
N PRO A 36 -1.30 -7.25 14.83
CA PRO A 36 -2.08 -6.66 15.92
C PRO A 36 -3.23 -7.55 16.41
N SER A 37 -3.64 -8.55 15.62
CA SER A 37 -4.61 -9.57 16.04
C SER A 37 -4.47 -10.82 15.17
N GLN A 38 -4.97 -11.96 15.66
CA GLN A 38 -5.03 -13.21 14.91
C GLN A 38 -5.77 -13.06 13.57
N SER A 39 -6.87 -12.29 13.56
CA SER A 39 -7.66 -12.07 12.33
C SER A 39 -6.85 -11.44 11.18
N TRP A 40 -5.86 -10.60 11.51
CA TRP A 40 -4.95 -10.02 10.52
C TRP A 40 -3.91 -11.03 10.04
N ALA A 41 -3.41 -11.89 10.94
CA ALA A 41 -2.50 -12.96 10.57
C ALA A 41 -3.18 -13.95 9.62
N ASP A 42 -4.40 -14.39 9.94
CA ASP A 42 -5.19 -15.29 9.11
C ASP A 42 -5.51 -14.68 7.74
N TYR A 43 -5.89 -13.39 7.72
CA TYR A 43 -6.11 -12.64 6.48
C TYR A 43 -4.87 -12.64 5.59
N TYR A 44 -3.70 -12.35 6.14
CA TYR A 44 -2.46 -12.30 5.35
C TYR A 44 -1.98 -13.69 4.92
N ALA A 45 -2.22 -14.72 5.73
CA ALA A 45 -1.95 -16.10 5.35
C ALA A 45 -2.80 -16.53 4.14
N ASP A 46 -4.12 -16.30 4.18
CA ASP A 46 -5.03 -16.61 3.07
C ASP A 46 -4.67 -15.78 1.82
N LYS A 47 -4.44 -14.47 1.98
CA LYS A 47 -4.02 -13.59 0.90
C LYS A 47 -2.73 -14.08 0.22
N ASN A 48 -1.72 -14.45 1.00
CA ASN A 48 -0.44 -14.91 0.46
C ASN A 48 -0.58 -16.24 -0.28
N LYS A 49 -1.44 -17.14 0.22
CA LYS A 49 -1.77 -18.39 -0.46
C LYS A 49 -2.46 -18.12 -1.81
N TRP A 50 -3.47 -17.26 -1.82
CA TRP A 50 -4.16 -16.85 -3.05
C TRP A 50 -3.21 -16.18 -4.06
N LEU A 51 -2.31 -15.30 -3.62
CA LEU A 51 -1.31 -14.69 -4.50
C LEU A 51 -0.33 -15.72 -5.09
N ALA A 52 0.06 -16.74 -4.32
CA ALA A 52 0.86 -17.85 -4.80
C ALA A 52 0.11 -18.67 -5.86
N GLU A 53 -1.19 -18.95 -5.67
CA GLU A 53 -2.04 -19.62 -6.66
C GLU A 53 -2.15 -18.81 -7.96
N LEU A 54 -2.36 -17.49 -7.88
CA LEU A 54 -2.37 -16.59 -9.05
C LEU A 54 -1.05 -16.56 -9.82
N SER A 55 0.06 -16.90 -9.15
CA SER A 55 1.38 -16.97 -9.79
C SER A 55 1.62 -18.27 -10.55
N SER A 56 0.62 -19.16 -10.65
CA SER A 56 0.73 -20.48 -11.28
C SER A 56 1.90 -21.31 -10.72
N GLY A 57 2.13 -21.24 -9.41
CA GLY A 57 3.21 -21.96 -8.72
C GLY A 57 4.60 -21.34 -8.85
N ARG A 58 4.73 -20.15 -9.44
CA ARG A 58 6.02 -19.44 -9.52
C ARG A 58 6.48 -18.87 -8.18
N LEU A 59 5.55 -18.60 -7.26
CA LEU A 59 5.83 -18.09 -5.92
C LEU A 59 5.24 -19.04 -4.88
N THR A 60 5.99 -19.30 -3.81
CA THR A 60 5.41 -19.86 -2.58
C THR A 60 4.63 -18.79 -1.83
N PRO A 61 3.69 -19.15 -0.92
CA PRO A 61 2.97 -18.17 -0.11
C PRO A 61 3.92 -17.26 0.70
N ALA A 62 5.02 -17.81 1.22
CA ALA A 62 6.04 -17.02 1.91
C ALA A 62 6.67 -15.97 0.98
N GLN A 63 7.07 -16.38 -0.24
CA GLN A 63 7.65 -15.47 -1.23
C GLN A 63 6.66 -14.38 -1.66
N ALA A 64 5.37 -14.71 -1.83
CA ALA A 64 4.32 -13.74 -2.12
C ALA A 64 4.17 -12.71 -0.99
N GLY A 65 4.24 -13.16 0.27
CA GLY A 65 4.24 -12.30 1.45
C GLY A 65 5.42 -11.34 1.48
N TYR A 66 6.65 -11.87 1.32
CA TYR A 66 7.87 -11.05 1.29
C TYR A 66 7.89 -10.07 0.10
N ALA A 67 7.48 -10.49 -1.09
CA ALA A 67 7.38 -9.62 -2.24
C ALA A 67 6.41 -8.45 -1.97
N GLY A 68 5.24 -8.74 -1.38
CA GLY A 68 4.30 -7.71 -0.95
C GLY A 68 4.87 -6.77 0.11
N ALA A 69 5.66 -7.28 1.07
CA ALA A 69 6.32 -6.49 2.09
C ALA A 69 7.38 -5.54 1.49
N LEU A 70 8.23 -6.05 0.60
CA LEU A 70 9.25 -5.25 -0.09
C LEU A 70 8.63 -4.13 -0.92
N LEU A 71 7.56 -4.43 -1.66
CA LEU A 71 6.83 -3.42 -2.44
C LEU A 71 6.24 -2.32 -1.54
N ARG A 72 5.70 -2.67 -0.37
CA ARG A 72 5.20 -1.68 0.59
C ARG A 72 6.30 -0.76 1.12
N VAL A 73 7.46 -1.32 1.45
CA VAL A 73 8.60 -0.52 1.90
C VAL A 73 9.07 0.41 0.77
N GLY A 74 9.21 -0.11 -0.45
CA GLY A 74 9.61 0.67 -1.62
C GLY A 74 8.64 1.82 -1.93
N VAL A 75 7.34 1.53 -2.04
CA VAL A 75 6.30 2.55 -2.24
C VAL A 75 6.32 3.57 -1.10
N GLY A 76 6.45 3.11 0.15
CA GLY A 76 6.46 3.99 1.31
C GLY A 76 7.64 4.96 1.31
N ALA A 77 8.85 4.46 1.01
CA ALA A 77 10.04 5.29 0.86
C ALA A 77 9.88 6.32 -0.28
N CYS A 78 9.32 5.91 -1.42
CA CYS A 78 9.07 6.83 -2.53
C CYS A 78 7.96 7.85 -2.24
N CYS A 79 6.96 7.53 -1.39
CA CYS A 79 5.94 8.50 -0.99
C CYS A 79 6.51 9.58 -0.05
N ILE A 80 7.46 9.19 0.80
CA ILE A 80 8.19 10.10 1.70
C ILE A 80 9.13 11.01 0.91
N TYR A 81 9.84 10.47 -0.10
CA TYR A 81 10.76 11.24 -0.94
C TYR A 81 10.00 12.06 -2.02
N PRO A 82 9.90 13.39 -1.91
CA PRO A 82 9.00 14.18 -2.75
C PRO A 82 9.17 14.00 -4.27
N PRO A 83 10.40 13.89 -4.83
CA PRO A 83 10.58 13.75 -6.27
C PRO A 83 9.96 12.48 -6.89
N THR A 84 9.76 11.42 -6.11
CA THR A 84 9.25 10.13 -6.63
C THR A 84 7.81 9.84 -6.23
N ARG A 85 7.20 10.72 -5.44
CA ARG A 85 5.89 10.53 -4.82
C ARG A 85 4.77 10.26 -5.82
N GLU A 86 4.57 11.14 -6.80
CA GLU A 86 3.45 11.01 -7.74
C GLU A 86 3.57 9.71 -8.55
N ALA A 87 4.76 9.44 -9.09
CA ALA A 87 5.03 8.20 -9.81
C ALA A 87 4.75 6.96 -8.95
N ALA A 88 5.21 6.95 -7.69
CA ALA A 88 4.99 5.85 -6.77
C ALA A 88 3.50 5.66 -6.42
N LEU A 89 2.76 6.75 -6.21
CA LEU A 89 1.31 6.71 -5.95
C LEU A 89 0.53 6.18 -7.15
N LEU A 90 0.87 6.61 -8.36
CA LEU A 90 0.24 6.13 -9.59
C LEU A 90 0.50 4.64 -9.84
N LEU A 91 1.77 4.21 -9.71
CA LEU A 91 2.14 2.80 -9.85
C LEU A 91 1.46 1.93 -8.80
N ASN A 92 1.49 2.36 -7.53
CA ASN A 92 0.80 1.65 -6.45
C ASN A 92 -0.71 1.61 -6.69
N GLY A 93 -1.30 2.73 -7.13
CA GLY A 93 -2.72 2.81 -7.51
C GLY A 93 -3.09 1.79 -8.58
N ALA A 94 -2.30 1.67 -9.65
CA ALA A 94 -2.54 0.69 -10.71
C ALA A 94 -2.47 -0.76 -10.18
N VAL A 95 -1.49 -1.07 -9.34
CA VAL A 95 -1.33 -2.40 -8.72
C VAL A 95 -2.52 -2.72 -7.81
N VAL A 96 -2.94 -1.79 -6.95
CA VAL A 96 -4.08 -1.97 -6.04
C VAL A 96 -5.39 -2.07 -6.81
N CYS A 97 -5.61 -1.25 -7.84
CA CYS A 97 -6.79 -1.35 -8.71
C CYS A 97 -6.89 -2.72 -9.34
N ARG A 98 -5.79 -3.21 -9.95
CA ARG A 98 -5.76 -4.56 -10.53
C ARG A 98 -6.02 -5.64 -9.47
N GLY A 99 -5.37 -5.53 -8.31
CA GLY A 99 -5.58 -6.44 -7.18
C GLY A 99 -7.03 -6.43 -6.67
N THR A 100 -7.71 -5.28 -6.74
CA THR A 100 -9.11 -5.12 -6.32
C THR A 100 -10.03 -5.84 -7.30
N VAL A 101 -9.83 -5.65 -8.61
CA VAL A 101 -10.60 -6.34 -9.65
C VAL A 101 -10.43 -7.85 -9.56
N LEU A 102 -9.19 -8.35 -9.41
CA LEU A 102 -8.91 -9.79 -9.28
C LEU A 102 -9.55 -10.38 -8.03
N ALA A 103 -9.39 -9.70 -6.90
CA ALA A 103 -9.97 -10.17 -5.65
C ALA A 103 -11.52 -10.12 -5.69
N TYR A 104 -12.13 -9.16 -6.39
CA TYR A 104 -13.58 -9.07 -6.55
C TYR A 104 -14.10 -10.24 -7.39
N ARG A 105 -13.42 -10.52 -8.51
CA ARG A 105 -13.71 -11.67 -9.37
C ARG A 105 -13.60 -13.00 -8.61
N ASP A 106 -12.62 -13.11 -7.71
CA ASP A 106 -12.34 -14.33 -6.96
C ASP A 106 -13.06 -14.36 -5.58
N GLU A 107 -14.04 -13.48 -5.35
CA GLU A 107 -14.85 -13.36 -4.12
C GLU A 107 -14.04 -13.24 -2.81
N ARG A 108 -12.86 -12.60 -2.89
CA ARG A 108 -11.96 -12.44 -1.75
C ARG A 108 -12.33 -11.22 -0.89
N PRO A 109 -11.90 -11.16 0.38
CA PRO A 109 -12.17 -10.01 1.24
C PRO A 109 -11.56 -8.70 0.71
N MET A 110 -12.41 -7.69 0.48
CA MET A 110 -12.04 -6.37 -0.05
C MET A 110 -11.53 -5.36 0.98
N ARG A 111 -11.65 -5.68 2.28
CA ARG A 111 -11.55 -4.70 3.38
C ARG A 111 -10.35 -3.73 3.32
N PRO A 112 -9.10 -4.16 3.06
CA PRO A 112 -7.98 -3.21 3.00
C PRO A 112 -7.82 -2.51 1.64
N GLN A 113 -8.47 -2.97 0.57
CA GLN A 113 -8.24 -2.45 -0.78
C GLN A 113 -8.93 -1.09 -1.01
N TRP A 114 -10.19 -0.95 -0.59
CA TRP A 114 -10.93 0.32 -0.72
C TRP A 114 -10.31 1.46 0.08
N THR A 115 -9.84 1.17 1.30
CA THR A 115 -9.13 2.14 2.13
C THR A 115 -7.82 2.57 1.48
N MET A 116 -7.09 1.63 0.89
CA MET A 116 -5.81 1.90 0.21
C MET A 116 -6.02 2.76 -1.05
N LEU A 117 -7.03 2.45 -1.88
CA LEU A 117 -7.37 3.27 -3.05
C LEU A 117 -7.79 4.69 -2.65
N SER A 118 -8.59 4.83 -1.60
CA SER A 118 -9.03 6.14 -1.09
C SER A 118 -7.85 6.97 -0.57
N ALA A 119 -6.93 6.34 0.16
CA ALA A 119 -5.72 7.00 0.66
C ALA A 119 -4.79 7.45 -0.48
N ILE A 120 -4.61 6.62 -1.53
CA ILE A 120 -3.83 6.98 -2.72
C ILE A 120 -4.47 8.16 -3.45
N ALA A 121 -5.79 8.12 -3.66
CA ALA A 121 -6.53 9.20 -4.30
C ALA A 121 -6.38 10.53 -3.53
N LEU A 122 -6.50 10.48 -2.20
CA LEU A 122 -6.29 11.65 -1.35
C LEU A 122 -4.87 12.21 -1.49
N CYS A 123 -3.84 11.36 -1.46
CA CYS A 123 -2.45 11.79 -1.65
C CYS A 123 -2.22 12.44 -3.02
N LEU A 124 -2.83 11.90 -4.09
CA LEU A 124 -2.72 12.45 -5.43
C LEU A 124 -3.44 13.79 -5.58
N VAL A 125 -4.65 13.93 -5.03
CA VAL A 125 -5.41 15.19 -5.04
C VAL A 125 -4.66 16.28 -4.28
N LEU A 126 -4.20 16.00 -3.07
CA LEU A 126 -3.43 16.96 -2.27
C LEU A 126 -2.04 17.24 -2.86
N GLY A 127 -1.46 16.32 -3.63
CA GLY A 127 -0.22 16.53 -4.37
C GLY A 127 -0.33 17.57 -5.48
N ARG A 128 -1.55 17.87 -5.95
CA ARG A 128 -1.84 18.79 -7.06
C ARG A 128 -2.36 20.16 -6.61
N LEU A 129 -2.61 20.35 -5.31
CA LEU A 129 -3.02 21.61 -4.69
C LEU A 129 -1.80 22.39 -4.15
#